data_AF-A0AAE2CIN0-F1
#
_entry.id   AF-A0AAE2CIN0-F1
#
_cell.length_a   1.000
_cell.length_b   1.000
_cell.length_c   1.000
_cell.angle_alpha   90.00
_cell.angle_beta   90.00
_cell.angle_gamma   90.00
#
_symmetry.space_group_name_H-M   'P 1'
#
loop_
_entity.id
_entity.type
_entity.pdbx_description
1 polymer ?
#
loop_
_entity_poly.entity_id
_entity_poly.type
_entity_poly.pdbx_seq_one_letter_code
_entity_poly.pdbx_strand_id
1 'polypeptide(L)'
;MILVWEGSFAVYHQYEACVPSNCGNGPNISFPFYVPGLQESYCGYPGFQLNCSKDGHPLLSLPENDYVVEAIFYANSSFRVYDAAAPSPLSADSSCPRIRNTTLPTDGFVYAGNLTGLHLLSNCPDNLPGTLEDVKVLCDNKEDKNNWILAIYDEDLRLKDALGNCARNVIAPVEAHGDNQSGTLAEVLGRGFMLNWTASDYSLQIM
;
A
#
# COMPACT_ATOMS: atom_id res chain seq x y z
N MET A 1 30.43 -40.48 28.53
CA MET A 1 29.13 -39.78 28.54
C MET A 1 29.35 -38.49 27.80
N ILE A 2 28.89 -38.43 26.55
CA ILE A 2 29.13 -37.29 25.65
C ILE A 2 28.08 -36.23 26.00
N LEU A 3 28.52 -35.11 26.58
CA LEU A 3 27.69 -33.92 26.77
C LEU A 3 27.98 -32.97 25.62
N VAL A 4 27.30 -33.16 24.50
CA VAL A 4 27.14 -32.11 23.50
C VAL A 4 25.70 -32.23 22.99
N TRP A 5 25.07 -31.07 22.77
CA TRP A 5 24.08 -30.84 21.70
C TRP A 5 22.62 -30.54 22.09
N GLU A 6 22.38 -29.73 23.12
CA GLU A 6 21.09 -29.04 23.27
C GLU A 6 21.10 -27.63 22.65
N GLY A 7 22.23 -26.90 22.74
CA GLY A 7 22.33 -25.53 22.22
C GLY A 7 22.28 -25.41 20.70
N SER A 8 22.90 -26.33 19.96
CA SER A 8 22.97 -26.24 18.49
C SER A 8 21.66 -26.59 17.80
N PHE A 9 20.85 -27.47 18.39
CA PHE A 9 19.55 -27.88 17.82
C PHE A 9 18.49 -26.78 18.03
N ALA A 10 18.51 -26.12 19.19
CA ALA A 10 17.63 -24.99 19.49
C ALA A 10 17.91 -23.78 18.57
N VAL A 11 19.19 -23.45 18.36
CA VAL A 11 19.60 -22.38 17.42
C VAL A 11 19.22 -22.72 15.98
N TYR A 12 19.39 -23.99 15.58
CA TYR A 12 18.99 -24.45 14.25
C TYR A 12 17.47 -24.35 14.03
N HIS A 13 16.66 -24.74 15.02
CA HIS A 13 15.21 -24.56 14.98
C HIS A 13 14.77 -23.10 14.94
N GLN A 14 15.44 -22.22 15.69
CA GLN A 14 15.17 -20.78 15.64
C GLN A 14 15.47 -20.19 14.26
N TYR A 15 16.54 -20.65 13.61
CA TYR A 15 16.88 -20.26 12.24
C TYR A 15 15.87 -20.79 11.21
N GLU A 16 15.47 -22.07 11.31
CA GLU A 16 14.46 -22.65 10.42
C GLU A 16 13.12 -21.92 10.49
N ALA A 17 12.73 -21.43 11.67
CA ALA A 17 11.51 -20.64 11.85
C ALA A 17 11.54 -19.28 11.13
N CYS A 18 12.72 -18.76 10.81
CA CYS A 18 12.91 -17.43 10.21
C CYS A 18 13.34 -17.49 8.74
N VAL A 19 13.23 -18.65 8.10
CA VAL A 19 13.49 -18.76 6.66
C VAL A 19 12.53 -17.86 5.88
N PRO A 20 12.99 -17.25 4.77
CA PRO A 20 12.13 -16.41 3.95
C PRO A 20 10.85 -17.14 3.53
N SER A 21 9.71 -16.46 3.66
CA SER A 21 8.38 -17.01 3.39
C SER A 21 7.67 -16.21 2.31
N ASN A 22 6.56 -16.73 1.77
CA ASN A 22 5.77 -16.07 0.74
C ASN A 22 4.28 -16.41 0.92
N CYS A 23 3.40 -15.49 0.53
CA CYS A 23 1.95 -15.66 0.64
C CYS A 23 1.32 -16.55 -0.46
N GLY A 24 2.14 -17.10 -1.36
CA GLY A 24 1.76 -17.80 -2.58
C GLY A 24 2.04 -16.95 -3.84
N ASN A 25 1.71 -15.67 -3.77
CA ASN A 25 1.99 -14.65 -4.77
C ASN A 25 2.82 -13.50 -4.17
N GLY A 26 3.41 -12.67 -5.03
CA GLY A 26 4.22 -11.51 -4.62
C GLY A 26 5.65 -11.87 -4.20
N PRO A 27 6.34 -10.99 -3.46
CA PRO A 27 7.76 -11.13 -3.13
C PRO A 27 8.03 -12.11 -1.97
N ASN A 28 9.27 -12.59 -1.87
CA ASN A 28 9.73 -13.29 -0.65
C ASN A 28 9.86 -12.30 0.52
N ILE A 29 9.43 -12.76 1.69
CA ILE A 29 9.32 -12.00 2.93
C ILE A 29 10.35 -12.53 3.92
N SER A 30 11.25 -11.65 4.32
CA SER A 30 12.31 -11.89 5.30
C SER A 30 12.46 -10.67 6.19
N PHE A 31 13.29 -10.79 7.23
CA PHE A 31 13.59 -9.70 8.15
C PHE A 31 13.87 -8.37 7.39
N PRO A 32 13.30 -7.23 7.83
CA PRO A 32 12.56 -7.05 9.08
C PRO A 32 11.06 -7.42 9.01
N PHE A 33 10.55 -7.77 7.83
CA PHE A 33 9.17 -8.20 7.68
C PHE A 33 8.99 -9.66 8.10
N TYR A 34 7.80 -10.01 8.56
CA TYR A 34 7.45 -11.39 8.87
C TYR A 34 5.96 -11.63 8.65
N VAL A 35 5.60 -12.90 8.41
CA VAL A 35 4.20 -13.31 8.27
C VAL A 35 3.78 -14.17 9.46
N PRO A 36 2.89 -13.68 10.34
CA PRO A 36 2.36 -14.48 11.44
C PRO A 36 1.75 -15.80 10.95
N GLY A 37 2.15 -16.91 11.58
CA GLY A 37 1.68 -18.26 11.24
C GLY A 37 2.48 -18.96 10.14
N LEU A 38 3.31 -18.24 9.38
CA LEU A 38 4.35 -18.84 8.51
C LEU A 38 5.74 -18.70 9.13
N GLN A 39 5.98 -17.60 9.83
CA GLN A 39 7.21 -17.32 10.57
C GLN A 39 6.87 -17.01 12.02
N GLU A 40 7.81 -17.30 12.92
CA GLU A 40 7.68 -16.95 14.32
C GLU A 40 7.82 -15.43 14.53
N SER A 41 7.17 -14.90 15.57
CA SER A 41 7.15 -13.45 15.82
C SER A 41 8.53 -12.82 16.05
N TYR A 42 9.51 -13.61 16.52
CA TYR A 42 10.89 -13.14 16.71
C TYR A 42 11.70 -13.06 15.40
N CYS A 43 11.13 -13.49 14.27
CA CYS A 43 11.79 -13.43 12.97
C CYS A 43 11.68 -12.07 12.26
N GLY A 44 10.93 -11.14 12.84
CA GLY A 44 10.75 -9.80 12.28
C GLY A 44 10.72 -8.72 13.35
N TYR A 45 10.62 -7.48 12.88
CA TYR A 45 10.58 -6.31 13.74
C TYR A 45 9.12 -6.03 14.17
N PRO A 46 8.85 -5.69 15.46
CA PRO A 46 7.51 -5.32 15.88
C PRO A 46 6.93 -4.19 15.03
N GLY A 47 5.72 -4.39 14.49
CA GLY A 47 5.08 -3.44 13.57
C GLY A 47 5.36 -3.69 12.08
N PHE A 48 6.22 -4.66 11.74
CA PHE A 48 6.53 -5.06 10.36
C PHE A 48 5.83 -6.36 9.94
N GLN A 49 4.77 -6.71 10.65
CA GLN A 49 3.95 -7.87 10.31
C GLN A 49 3.22 -7.65 8.99
N LEU A 50 3.28 -8.65 8.12
CA LEU A 50 2.52 -8.70 6.87
C LEU A 50 1.53 -9.86 6.96
N ASN A 51 0.29 -9.61 6.51
CA ASN A 51 -0.73 -10.64 6.41
C ASN A 51 -0.82 -11.16 4.98
N CYS A 52 -1.31 -12.37 4.77
CA CYS A 52 -1.60 -12.85 3.43
C CYS A 52 -3.07 -12.62 3.08
N SER A 53 -3.33 -12.01 1.92
CA SER A 53 -4.65 -11.91 1.34
C SER A 53 -5.16 -13.30 0.93
N LYS A 54 -6.47 -13.42 0.69
CA LYS A 54 -7.07 -14.65 0.17
C LYS A 54 -6.52 -15.03 -1.21
N ASP A 55 -6.11 -14.04 -1.98
CA ASP A 55 -5.52 -14.20 -3.31
C ASP A 55 -4.00 -14.44 -3.23
N GLY A 56 -3.46 -14.63 -2.02
CA GLY A 56 -2.07 -15.01 -1.79
C GLY A 56 -1.07 -13.87 -1.89
N HIS A 57 -1.49 -12.60 -1.82
CA HIS A 57 -0.58 -11.45 -1.83
C HIS A 57 -0.29 -10.94 -0.41
N PRO A 58 0.93 -10.49 -0.09
CA PRO A 58 1.22 -9.86 1.19
C PRO A 58 0.53 -8.50 1.33
N LEU A 59 0.02 -8.25 2.54
CA LEU A 59 -0.72 -7.05 2.92
C LEU A 59 -0.02 -6.34 4.07
N LEU A 60 0.22 -5.05 3.88
CA LEU A 60 0.53 -4.11 4.95
C LEU A 60 -0.76 -3.46 5.42
N SER A 61 -1.16 -3.74 6.66
CA SER A 61 -2.34 -3.13 7.27
C SER A 61 -1.98 -1.83 7.97
N LEU A 62 -2.54 -0.72 7.48
CA LEU A 62 -2.53 0.58 8.14
C LEU A 62 -3.91 0.83 8.78
N PRO A 63 -4.07 1.82 9.69
CA PRO A 63 -5.30 1.96 10.48
C PRO A 63 -6.62 1.99 9.69
N GLU A 64 -6.60 2.57 8.49
CA GLU A 64 -7.81 2.77 7.67
C GLU A 64 -7.80 2.04 6.32
N ASN A 65 -6.64 1.56 5.87
CA ASN A 65 -6.47 0.91 4.57
C ASN A 65 -5.49 -0.26 4.66
N ASP A 66 -5.75 -1.28 3.85
CA ASP A 66 -4.78 -2.33 3.55
C ASP A 66 -4.06 -2.00 2.25
N TYR A 67 -2.76 -2.29 2.21
CA TYR A 67 -1.92 -2.08 1.03
C TYR A 67 -1.32 -3.40 0.60
N VAL A 68 -1.42 -3.73 -0.68
CA VAL A 68 -0.74 -4.90 -1.24
C VAL A 68 0.74 -4.56 -1.41
N VAL A 69 1.61 -5.43 -0.88
CA VAL A 69 3.06 -5.33 -1.08
C VAL A 69 3.42 -6.00 -2.40
N GLU A 70 3.71 -5.18 -3.41
CA GLU A 70 4.04 -5.63 -4.76
C GLU A 70 5.49 -6.14 -4.85
N ALA A 71 6.42 -5.39 -4.26
CA ALA A 71 7.85 -5.69 -4.32
C ALA A 71 8.59 -5.22 -3.07
N ILE A 72 9.64 -5.96 -2.67
CA ILE A 72 10.51 -5.59 -1.54
C ILE A 72 11.96 -5.57 -2.02
N PHE A 73 12.66 -4.48 -1.75
CA PHE A 73 14.04 -4.21 -2.14
C PHE A 73 14.93 -4.12 -0.89
N TYR A 74 15.32 -5.28 -0.34
CA TYR A 74 16.12 -5.37 0.90
C TYR A 74 17.42 -4.58 0.86
N ALA A 75 18.13 -4.57 -0.28
CA ALA A 75 19.38 -3.82 -0.43
C ALA A 75 19.23 -2.31 -0.21
N ASN A 76 18.04 -1.77 -0.50
CA ASN A 76 17.75 -0.34 -0.42
C ASN A 76 16.90 0.02 0.81
N SER A 77 16.50 -0.98 1.60
CA SER A 77 15.49 -0.82 2.65
C SER A 77 14.21 -0.13 2.17
N SER A 78 13.72 -0.53 0.99
CA SER A 78 12.52 0.05 0.39
C SER A 78 11.59 -0.98 -0.25
N PHE A 79 10.29 -0.68 -0.31
CA PHE A 79 9.27 -1.59 -0.83
C PHE A 79 8.16 -0.80 -1.53
N ARG A 80 7.51 -1.46 -2.47
CA ARG A 80 6.44 -0.90 -3.27
C ARG A 80 5.10 -1.44 -2.81
N VAL A 81 4.15 -0.53 -2.66
CA VAL A 81 2.78 -0.89 -2.27
C VAL A 81 1.76 -0.17 -3.12
N TYR A 82 0.60 -0.78 -3.32
CA TYR A 82 -0.59 -0.12 -3.85
C TYR A 82 -1.78 -0.37 -2.93
N ASP A 83 -2.74 0.55 -2.93
CA ASP A 83 -3.93 0.44 -2.08
C ASP A 83 -4.75 -0.79 -2.48
N ALA A 84 -5.14 -1.64 -1.53
CA ALA A 84 -5.91 -2.84 -1.84
C ALA A 84 -7.31 -2.53 -2.40
N ALA A 85 -7.83 -1.31 -2.18
CA ALA A 85 -9.05 -0.81 -2.79
C ALA A 85 -8.83 -0.17 -4.17
N ALA A 86 -7.59 -0.14 -4.68
CA ALA A 86 -7.31 0.30 -6.04
C ALA A 86 -8.06 -0.59 -7.04
N PRO A 87 -8.64 -0.01 -8.11
CA PRO A 87 -9.39 -0.79 -9.09
C PRO A 87 -8.45 -1.80 -9.76
N SER A 88 -8.73 -3.09 -9.59
CA SER A 88 -8.00 -4.14 -10.27
C SER A 88 -8.73 -4.51 -11.57
N PRO A 89 -8.02 -4.73 -12.69
CA PRO A 89 -8.62 -5.31 -13.89
C PRO A 89 -9.19 -6.72 -13.64
N LEU A 90 -8.85 -7.35 -12.52
CA LEU A 90 -9.31 -8.69 -12.11
C LEU A 90 -10.54 -8.65 -11.20
N SER A 91 -10.88 -7.49 -10.63
CA SER A 91 -12.09 -7.32 -9.80
C SER A 91 -13.18 -6.68 -10.63
N ALA A 92 -14.27 -7.42 -10.88
CA ALA A 92 -15.48 -6.92 -11.54
C ALA A 92 -16.31 -5.96 -10.67
N ASP A 93 -15.79 -5.52 -9.53
CA ASP A 93 -16.48 -4.59 -8.65
C ASP A 93 -16.37 -3.20 -9.27
N SER A 94 -17.47 -2.77 -9.91
CA SER A 94 -17.55 -1.56 -10.72
C SER A 94 -17.75 -0.29 -9.87
N SER A 95 -17.46 -0.37 -8.58
CA SER A 95 -17.58 0.73 -7.62
C SER A 95 -16.31 1.59 -7.58
N CYS A 96 -16.46 2.88 -7.25
CA CYS A 96 -15.30 3.75 -7.04
C CYS A 96 -14.37 3.18 -5.95
N PRO A 97 -13.05 3.39 -6.08
CA PRO A 97 -12.09 2.95 -5.06
C PRO A 97 -12.46 3.56 -3.70
N ARG A 98 -12.63 2.68 -2.70
CA ARG A 98 -13.07 3.07 -1.34
C ARG A 98 -11.88 3.37 -0.43
N ILE A 99 -10.96 4.18 -0.91
CA ILE A 99 -9.77 4.62 -0.16
C ILE A 99 -10.21 5.55 0.97
N ARG A 100 -9.51 5.48 2.10
CA ARG A 100 -9.68 6.37 3.26
C ARG A 100 -8.41 7.15 3.54
N ASN A 101 -8.53 8.26 4.26
CA ASN A 101 -7.35 8.96 4.74
C ASN A 101 -6.67 8.07 5.79
N THR A 102 -5.41 7.73 5.54
CA THR A 102 -4.59 6.97 6.48
C THR A 102 -3.34 7.77 6.81
N THR A 103 -2.65 7.33 7.85
CA THR A 103 -1.34 7.86 8.25
C THR A 103 -0.37 6.71 8.34
N LEU A 104 0.89 6.96 7.95
CA LEU A 104 1.94 6.00 8.21
C LEU A 104 2.19 5.93 9.72
N PRO A 105 2.54 4.73 10.24
CA PRO A 105 3.05 4.61 11.60
C PRO A 105 4.26 5.54 11.76
N THR A 106 4.31 6.27 12.88
CA THR A 106 5.38 7.25 13.16
C THR A 106 6.77 6.61 13.19
N ASP A 107 6.83 5.30 13.48
CA ASP A 107 8.05 4.56 13.67
C ASP A 107 8.12 3.45 12.61
N GLY A 108 9.14 3.51 11.74
CA GLY A 108 9.51 2.39 10.88
C GLY A 108 9.25 2.57 9.39
N PHE A 109 8.29 3.39 8.96
CA PHE A 109 8.00 3.62 7.53
C PHE A 109 8.04 5.10 7.14
N VAL A 110 8.63 5.39 5.99
CA VAL A 110 8.73 6.75 5.44
C VAL A 110 8.43 6.70 3.95
N TYR A 111 7.65 7.64 3.45
CA TYR A 111 7.46 7.82 2.01
C TYR A 111 8.78 8.01 1.27
N ALA A 112 8.92 7.34 0.12
CA ALA A 112 10.13 7.37 -0.69
C ALA A 112 9.82 7.79 -2.13
N GLY A 113 10.78 8.49 -2.76
CA GLY A 113 10.64 9.00 -4.11
C GLY A 113 9.91 10.35 -4.17
N ASN A 114 9.47 10.73 -5.37
CA ASN A 114 8.70 11.94 -5.60
C ASN A 114 7.22 11.59 -5.55
N LEU A 115 6.55 11.93 -4.45
CA LEU A 115 5.12 11.65 -4.25
C LEU A 115 4.31 12.94 -4.33
N THR A 116 3.07 12.80 -4.79
CA THR A 116 2.04 13.85 -4.79
C THR A 116 0.74 13.27 -4.23
N GLY A 117 -0.11 14.13 -3.68
CA GLY A 117 -1.47 13.76 -3.29
C GLY A 117 -2.39 13.70 -4.49
N LEU A 118 -3.06 12.56 -4.68
CA LEU A 118 -4.23 12.46 -5.54
C LEU A 118 -5.49 12.60 -4.69
N HIS A 119 -6.16 13.74 -4.82
CA HIS A 119 -7.45 14.00 -4.20
C HIS A 119 -8.56 13.26 -4.93
N LEU A 120 -9.23 12.36 -4.20
CA LEU A 120 -10.43 11.66 -4.61
C LEU A 120 -11.63 12.31 -3.91
N LEU A 121 -12.33 13.17 -4.65
CA LEU A 121 -13.48 13.90 -4.13
C LEU A 121 -14.79 13.25 -4.54
N SER A 122 -15.69 13.08 -3.57
CA SER A 122 -17.01 12.48 -3.76
C SER A 122 -18.10 13.27 -3.01
N ASN A 123 -19.36 12.89 -3.22
CA ASN A 123 -20.53 13.63 -2.72
C ASN A 123 -20.52 15.11 -3.17
N CYS A 124 -20.26 15.30 -4.46
CA CYS A 124 -20.28 16.59 -5.12
C CYS A 124 -21.69 16.85 -5.69
N PRO A 125 -22.09 18.12 -5.93
CA PRO A 125 -23.36 18.44 -6.56
C PRO A 125 -23.39 17.96 -8.02
N ASP A 126 -24.57 17.59 -8.51
CA ASP A 126 -24.76 17.16 -9.91
C ASP A 126 -24.40 18.27 -10.91
N ASN A 127 -24.62 19.53 -10.54
CA ASN A 127 -24.30 20.69 -11.36
C ASN A 127 -22.94 21.26 -10.95
N LEU A 128 -21.87 20.69 -11.51
CA LEU A 128 -20.52 21.17 -11.31
C LEU A 128 -20.21 22.39 -12.21
N PRO A 129 -19.29 23.27 -11.79
CA PRO A 129 -18.65 24.21 -12.70
C PRO A 129 -18.03 23.46 -13.88
N GLY A 130 -18.20 23.97 -15.10
CA GLY A 130 -17.69 23.31 -16.32
C GLY A 130 -16.17 23.07 -16.33
N THR A 131 -15.40 23.79 -15.49
CA THR A 131 -13.96 23.56 -15.29
C THR A 131 -13.64 22.22 -14.63
N LEU A 132 -14.59 21.60 -13.92
CA LEU A 132 -14.41 20.33 -13.21
C LEU A 132 -14.87 19.10 -14.01
N GLU A 133 -15.51 19.29 -15.17
CA GLU A 133 -15.97 18.18 -16.01
C GLU A 133 -14.80 17.34 -16.55
N ASP A 134 -13.66 17.97 -16.84
CA ASP A 134 -12.48 17.29 -17.39
C ASP A 134 -11.73 16.40 -16.38
N VAL A 135 -11.99 16.56 -15.07
CA VAL A 135 -11.40 15.74 -13.98
C VAL A 135 -12.38 14.73 -13.40
N LYS A 136 -13.57 14.62 -14.01
CA LYS A 136 -14.57 13.65 -13.63
C LYS A 136 -14.15 12.26 -14.09
N VAL A 137 -14.06 11.34 -13.14
CA VAL A 137 -13.76 9.93 -13.40
C VAL A 137 -15.02 9.12 -13.14
N LEU A 138 -15.48 8.42 -14.16
CA LEU A 138 -16.54 7.42 -14.08
C LEU A 138 -15.96 6.15 -13.48
N CYS A 139 -16.57 5.65 -12.41
CA CYS A 139 -16.13 4.42 -11.75
C CYS A 139 -16.80 3.17 -12.34
N ASP A 140 -17.99 3.33 -12.91
CA ASP A 140 -18.77 2.25 -13.49
C ASP A 140 -18.55 2.10 -15.01
N ASN A 141 -18.50 0.84 -15.46
CA ASN A 141 -18.56 0.52 -16.87
C ASN A 141 -20.02 0.51 -17.35
N LYS A 142 -20.59 1.73 -17.51
CA LYS A 142 -21.69 2.08 -18.44
C LYS A 142 -23.15 1.96 -17.98
N GLU A 143 -23.49 1.51 -16.78
CA GLU A 143 -24.92 1.44 -16.36
C GLU A 143 -25.36 2.56 -15.42
N ASP A 144 -24.52 2.98 -14.46
CA ASP A 144 -24.85 4.09 -13.55
C ASP A 144 -23.99 5.33 -13.81
N LYS A 145 -24.55 6.29 -14.54
CA LYS A 145 -23.89 7.58 -14.84
C LYS A 145 -23.73 8.47 -13.60
N ASN A 146 -24.35 8.12 -12.48
CA ASN A 146 -24.27 8.88 -11.24
C ASN A 146 -23.14 8.42 -10.32
N ASN A 147 -22.46 7.32 -10.64
CA ASN A 147 -21.33 6.81 -9.87
C ASN A 147 -20.00 7.35 -10.42
N TRP A 148 -19.62 8.54 -9.95
CA TRP A 148 -18.42 9.25 -10.37
C TRP A 148 -17.75 9.95 -9.19
N ILE A 149 -16.46 10.24 -9.37
CA ILE A 149 -15.66 11.06 -8.46
C ILE A 149 -14.83 12.07 -9.25
N LEU A 150 -14.30 13.07 -8.55
CA LEU A 150 -13.23 13.90 -9.11
C LEU A 150 -11.88 13.35 -8.64
N ALA A 151 -10.94 13.20 -9.57
CA ALA A 151 -9.56 12.83 -9.27
C ALA A 151 -8.64 13.98 -9.67
N ILE A 152 -8.03 14.64 -8.69
CA ILE A 152 -7.29 15.90 -8.88
C ILE A 152 -5.97 15.84 -8.12
N TYR A 153 -4.86 16.17 -8.75
CA TYR A 153 -3.55 16.24 -8.09
C TYR A 153 -3.40 17.50 -7.22
N ASP A 154 -2.53 17.46 -6.21
CA ASP A 154 -2.24 18.59 -5.30
C ASP A 154 -1.93 19.90 -6.04
N GLU A 155 -1.22 19.83 -7.17
CA GLU A 155 -0.75 20.99 -7.92
C GLU A 155 -1.78 21.53 -8.93
N ASP A 156 -2.91 20.85 -9.12
CA ASP A 156 -3.92 21.26 -10.08
C ASP A 156 -4.72 22.47 -9.56
N LEU A 157 -4.79 23.51 -10.39
CA LEU A 157 -5.46 24.78 -10.06
C LEU A 157 -6.96 24.62 -9.74
N ARG A 158 -7.59 23.54 -10.24
CA ARG A 158 -9.01 23.22 -10.02
C ARG A 158 -9.30 22.63 -8.65
N LEU A 159 -8.28 22.19 -7.92
CA LEU A 159 -8.45 21.54 -6.62
C LEU A 159 -9.22 22.43 -5.63
N LYS A 160 -8.93 23.74 -5.61
CA LYS A 160 -9.62 24.69 -4.73
C LYS A 160 -11.12 24.74 -4.99
N ASP A 161 -11.52 24.73 -6.25
CA ASP A 161 -12.94 24.75 -6.64
C ASP A 161 -13.61 23.43 -6.28
N ALA A 162 -12.94 22.29 -6.52
CA ALA A 162 -13.45 20.97 -6.18
C ALA A 162 -13.66 20.81 -4.65
N LEU A 163 -12.69 21.24 -3.84
CA LEU A 163 -12.79 21.21 -2.37
C LEU A 163 -13.93 22.10 -1.84
N GLY A 164 -14.27 23.18 -2.57
CA GLY A 164 -15.41 24.04 -2.21
C GLY A 164 -16.78 23.45 -2.56
N ASN A 165 -16.84 22.47 -3.47
CA ASN A 165 -18.09 21.91 -3.97
C ASN A 165 -18.38 20.50 -3.44
N CYS A 166 -17.35 19.70 -3.16
CA CYS A 166 -17.51 18.30 -2.76
C CYS A 166 -17.48 18.11 -1.24
N ALA A 167 -18.38 17.29 -0.70
CA ALA A 167 -18.47 17.09 0.74
C ALA A 167 -17.42 16.12 1.31
N ARG A 168 -16.84 15.25 0.48
CA ARG A 168 -15.84 14.27 0.91
C ARG A 168 -14.57 14.41 0.07
N ASN A 169 -13.43 14.38 0.75
CA ASN A 169 -12.10 14.43 0.17
C ASN A 169 -11.21 13.37 0.83
N VAL A 170 -10.61 12.52 0.01
CA VAL A 170 -9.59 11.55 0.42
C VAL A 170 -8.32 11.82 -0.36
N ILE A 171 -7.17 11.77 0.31
CA ILE A 171 -5.87 11.98 -0.31
C ILE A 171 -5.17 10.62 -0.41
N ALA A 172 -4.99 10.13 -1.63
CA ALA A 172 -4.22 8.94 -1.91
C ALA A 172 -2.78 9.35 -2.31
N PRO A 173 -1.73 8.87 -1.61
CA PRO A 173 -0.36 9.11 -2.03
C PRO A 173 -0.10 8.33 -3.32
N VAL A 174 0.42 9.02 -4.34
CA VAL A 174 0.80 8.42 -5.62
C VAL A 174 2.14 8.98 -6.07
N GLU A 175 2.84 8.26 -6.93
CA GLU A 175 4.06 8.81 -7.54
C GLU A 175 3.73 10.02 -8.43
N ALA A 176 4.50 11.08 -8.26
CA ALA A 176 4.35 12.32 -9.02
C ALA A 176 4.58 12.07 -10.51
N HIS A 177 3.80 12.78 -11.32
CA HIS A 177 3.82 12.64 -12.77
C HIS A 177 5.15 13.11 -13.37
N GLY A 178 5.79 12.27 -14.20
CA GLY A 178 6.69 12.74 -15.25
C GLY A 178 5.89 12.94 -16.55
N ASP A 179 6.27 13.91 -17.39
CA ASP A 179 5.58 14.38 -18.61
C ASP A 179 5.06 13.30 -19.62
N ASN A 180 5.35 12.01 -19.41
CA ASN A 180 5.01 10.90 -20.31
C ASN A 180 4.15 9.78 -19.68
N GLN A 181 3.57 9.96 -18.47
CA GLN A 181 2.91 8.86 -17.75
C GLN A 181 1.41 9.09 -17.44
N SER A 182 0.69 9.77 -18.34
CA SER A 182 -0.78 9.91 -18.28
C SER A 182 -1.44 8.53 -18.28
N GLY A 183 -2.35 8.32 -17.33
CA GLY A 183 -3.02 7.04 -17.15
C GLY A 183 -4.37 7.23 -16.49
N THR A 184 -5.21 6.20 -16.63
CA THR A 184 -6.52 6.14 -15.97
C THR A 184 -6.35 6.11 -14.45
N LEU A 185 -7.41 6.43 -13.70
CA LEU A 185 -7.40 6.35 -12.23
C LEU A 185 -6.96 4.96 -11.73
N ALA A 186 -7.40 3.90 -12.40
CA ALA A 186 -7.02 2.53 -12.08
C ALA A 186 -5.52 2.29 -12.26
N GLU A 187 -4.93 2.79 -13.35
CA GLU A 187 -3.49 2.68 -13.60
C GLU A 187 -2.67 3.49 -12.61
N VAL A 188 -3.12 4.69 -12.25
CA VAL A 188 -2.43 5.55 -11.27
C VAL A 188 -2.43 4.90 -9.88
N LEU A 189 -3.60 4.47 -9.39
CA LEU A 189 -3.71 3.83 -8.08
C LEU A 189 -3.06 2.44 -8.04
N GLY A 190 -3.17 1.68 -9.14
CA GLY A 190 -2.59 0.35 -9.25
C GLY A 190 -1.06 0.35 -9.34
N ARG A 191 -0.44 1.44 -9.83
CA ARG A 191 1.01 1.62 -9.73
C ARG A 191 1.45 1.79 -8.27
N GLY A 192 0.64 2.41 -7.43
CA GLY A 192 0.98 2.63 -6.02
C GLY A 192 2.16 3.59 -5.81
N PHE A 193 2.90 3.38 -4.72
CA PHE A 193 4.00 4.22 -4.27
C PHE A 193 5.07 3.44 -3.51
N MET A 194 6.22 4.08 -3.32
CA MET A 194 7.36 3.52 -2.59
C MET A 194 7.39 3.97 -1.14
N LEU A 195 7.75 3.05 -0.25
CA LEU A 195 8.05 3.29 1.14
C LEU A 195 9.48 2.84 1.43
N ASN A 196 10.21 3.61 2.21
CA ASN A 196 11.41 3.16 2.89
C ASN A 196 11.03 2.62 4.25
N TRP A 197 11.79 1.65 4.74
CA TRP A 197 11.70 1.24 6.11
C TRP A 197 12.98 1.52 6.89
N THR A 198 12.83 1.65 8.20
CA THR A 198 13.92 1.67 9.15
C THR A 198 13.62 0.67 10.25
N ALA A 199 14.44 -0.36 10.35
CA ALA A 199 14.42 -1.29 11.46
C ALA A 199 15.75 -1.15 12.20
N SER A 200 15.71 -0.88 13.50
CA SER A 200 16.94 -0.92 14.29
C SER A 200 17.40 -2.37 14.37
N ASP A 201 18.67 -2.63 14.05
CA ASP A 201 19.30 -3.94 14.22
C ASP A 201 19.39 -4.28 15.72
N TYR A 202 18.29 -4.79 16.29
CA TYR A 202 18.35 -5.57 17.54
C TYR A 202 18.85 -7.00 17.27
N SER A 203 19.29 -7.28 16.04
CA SER A 203 19.89 -8.52 15.53
C SER A 203 21.15 -8.97 16.30
N LEU A 204 21.70 -8.17 17.22
CA LEU A 204 22.89 -8.51 18.01
C LEU A 204 22.61 -9.26 19.33
N GLN A 205 21.39 -9.70 19.61
CA GLN A 205 21.10 -10.51 20.81
C GLN A 205 20.97 -12.02 20.56
N ILE A 206 21.21 -12.49 19.32
CA ILE A 206 21.21 -13.93 19.01
C ILE A 206 22.51 -14.28 18.25
N MET A 207 23.65 -14.11 18.92
CA MET A 207 24.92 -14.76 18.56
C MET A 207 25.55 -15.39 19.79
#